data_AF-A0A327JFF9-F1
#
_entry.id   AF-A0A327JFF9-F1
#
_cell.length_a   1.000
_cell.length_b   1.000
_cell.length_c   1.000
_cell.angle_alpha   90.00
_cell.angle_beta   90.00
_cell.angle_gamma   90.00
#
_symmetry.space_group_name_H-M   'P 1'
#
loop_
_entity.id
_entity.type
_entity.pdbx_description
1 polymer ?
#
loop_
_entity_poly.entity_id
_entity_poly.type
_entity_poly.pdbx_seq_one_letter_code
_entity_poly.pdbx_strand_id
1 'polypeptide(L)'
;MSFSLSPRGAAFLERREGFVAHAYRDAVGVVTIGTGFTDASHIFRAYWTETRGHRLRMGDTIARAENARLLRQVADGEYGAAVTASIRPKEQHHYDGATSVAFNLGKGSVSWRWAKALREGDPARCAALLRAGYNTAGGRRLAGLVARRRLEAELIEHGDYADGEAAAASSDADDRTTLADYQRLLRDRGFDPGPVDGAWGPRTKAAVLSFQRTHDGLANDGVLGPATKAALDRGRVAAQDAAASALAAGLATAAGGAASAGSEAGASAWVLAAVAVVVAAALGFLIWRNGDEIARKLRGLRHA
;
A
#
# COMPACT_ATOMS: atom_id res chain seq x y z
N MET A 1 -28.72 -13.03 -15.77
CA MET A 1 -28.14 -13.06 -14.41
C MET A 1 -27.88 -11.63 -14.00
N SER A 2 -28.20 -11.27 -12.76
CA SER A 2 -27.85 -9.96 -12.20
C SER A 2 -26.55 -10.12 -11.42
N PHE A 3 -25.52 -9.36 -11.77
CA PHE A 3 -24.24 -9.36 -11.07
C PHE A 3 -24.14 -8.10 -10.23
N SER A 4 -23.52 -8.24 -9.05
CA SER A 4 -23.06 -7.16 -8.18
C SER A 4 -21.62 -7.47 -7.77
N LEU A 5 -20.89 -6.46 -7.31
CA LEU A 5 -19.48 -6.60 -6.98
C LEU A 5 -19.32 -7.59 -5.83
N SER A 6 -18.65 -8.71 -6.11
CA SER A 6 -18.48 -9.76 -5.10
C SER A 6 -17.59 -9.28 -3.96
N PRO A 7 -17.61 -9.92 -2.77
CA PRO A 7 -16.64 -9.62 -1.71
C PRO A 7 -15.18 -9.74 -2.17
N ARG A 8 -14.86 -10.72 -3.03
CA ARG A 8 -13.52 -10.89 -3.61
C ARG A 8 -13.21 -9.77 -4.61
N GLY A 9 -14.17 -9.37 -5.43
CA GLY A 9 -14.05 -8.24 -6.36
C GLY A 9 -13.88 -6.89 -5.65
N ALA A 10 -14.59 -6.67 -4.55
CA ALA A 10 -14.45 -5.48 -3.71
C ALA A 10 -13.07 -5.42 -3.04
N ALA A 11 -12.63 -6.55 -2.45
CA ALA A 11 -11.29 -6.65 -1.90
C ALA A 11 -10.23 -6.50 -3.00
N PHE A 12 -10.49 -7.00 -4.21
CA PHE A 12 -9.65 -6.74 -5.36
C PHE A 12 -9.57 -5.22 -5.58
N LEU A 13 -10.67 -4.55 -5.91
CA LEU A 13 -10.68 -3.11 -6.18
C LEU A 13 -10.01 -2.26 -5.08
N GLU A 14 -10.31 -2.54 -3.80
CA GLU A 14 -9.74 -1.81 -2.65
C GLU A 14 -8.20 -1.84 -2.61
N ARG A 15 -7.54 -2.99 -2.82
CA ARG A 15 -6.05 -3.02 -2.78
C ARG A 15 -5.40 -2.20 -3.90
N ARG A 16 -6.13 -1.90 -4.99
CA ARG A 16 -5.60 -1.08 -6.11
C ARG A 16 -5.82 0.41 -5.88
N GLU A 17 -6.99 0.79 -5.37
CA GLU A 17 -7.30 2.19 -5.09
C GLU A 17 -6.60 2.67 -3.80
N GLY A 18 -6.32 1.75 -2.88
CA GLY A 18 -5.80 2.06 -1.56
C GLY A 18 -6.89 2.62 -0.65
N PHE A 19 -6.71 2.48 0.66
CA PHE A 19 -7.64 3.01 1.66
C PHE A 19 -7.00 4.15 2.46
N VAL A 20 -7.68 5.29 2.50
CA VAL A 20 -7.31 6.44 3.35
C VAL A 20 -8.46 6.79 4.29
N ALA A 21 -8.27 6.55 5.59
CA ALA A 21 -9.32 6.71 6.59
C ALA A 21 -9.76 8.17 6.85
N HIS A 22 -9.00 9.16 6.37
CA HIS A 22 -9.28 10.59 6.57
C HIS A 22 -9.36 11.32 5.23
N ALA A 23 -10.15 12.40 5.18
CA ALA A 23 -10.24 13.25 4.01
C ALA A 23 -8.91 13.93 3.72
N TYR A 24 -8.46 13.83 2.47
CA TYR A 24 -7.23 14.42 1.95
C TYR A 24 -7.51 15.20 0.67
N ARG A 25 -6.54 15.97 0.18
CA ARG A 25 -6.60 16.53 -1.17
C ARG A 25 -5.76 15.66 -2.10
N ASP A 26 -6.32 15.25 -3.22
CA ASP A 26 -5.57 14.53 -4.23
C ASP A 26 -4.62 15.46 -5.02
N ALA A 27 -3.89 14.89 -5.99
CA ALA A 27 -2.91 15.62 -6.79
C ALA A 27 -3.50 16.78 -7.61
N VAL A 28 -4.82 16.81 -7.82
CA VAL A 28 -5.52 17.89 -8.53
C VAL A 28 -6.32 18.79 -7.57
N GLY A 29 -6.19 18.60 -6.26
CA GLY A 29 -6.76 19.43 -5.21
C GLY A 29 -8.18 19.07 -4.77
N VAL A 30 -8.76 17.99 -5.31
CA VAL A 30 -10.12 17.53 -4.97
C VAL A 30 -10.09 16.86 -3.59
N VAL A 31 -11.09 17.14 -2.76
CA VAL A 31 -11.22 16.49 -1.45
C VAL A 31 -11.68 15.06 -1.67
N THR A 32 -10.89 14.12 -1.17
CA THR A 32 -11.02 12.68 -1.42
C THR A 32 -10.91 11.91 -0.10
N ILE A 33 -11.63 10.80 0.05
CA ILE A 33 -11.57 9.92 1.23
C ILE A 33 -11.75 8.45 0.87
N GLY A 34 -11.32 7.54 1.74
CA GLY A 34 -11.55 6.11 1.57
C GLY A 34 -10.78 5.54 0.37
N THR A 35 -11.48 4.82 -0.49
CA THR A 35 -10.95 4.26 -1.76
C THR A 35 -11.13 5.21 -2.95
N GLY A 36 -10.81 6.49 -2.75
CA GLY A 36 -10.89 7.50 -3.81
C GLY A 36 -12.26 8.17 -3.95
N PHE A 37 -13.11 8.15 -2.92
CA PHE A 37 -14.41 8.80 -2.99
C PHE A 37 -14.30 10.31 -2.96
N THR A 38 -15.07 10.95 -3.84
CA THR A 38 -15.19 12.41 -3.92
C THR A 38 -16.66 12.78 -4.09
N ASP A 39 -16.98 14.05 -3.85
CA ASP A 39 -18.30 14.64 -4.08
C ASP A 39 -18.78 14.59 -5.55
N ALA A 40 -17.91 14.18 -6.48
CA ALA A 40 -18.28 13.93 -7.87
C ALA A 40 -19.15 12.67 -8.04
N SER A 41 -18.98 11.67 -7.16
CA SER A 41 -19.87 10.51 -7.11
C SER A 41 -21.20 10.91 -6.46
N HIS A 42 -22.29 10.70 -7.18
CA HIS A 42 -23.62 11.04 -6.69
C HIS A 42 -24.09 10.10 -5.60
N ILE A 43 -23.71 8.81 -5.67
CA ILE A 43 -24.01 7.80 -4.64
C ILE A 43 -23.26 8.14 -3.36
N PHE A 44 -21.96 8.38 -3.47
CA PHE A 44 -21.14 8.78 -2.32
C PHE A 44 -21.66 10.08 -1.70
N ARG A 45 -21.89 11.12 -2.52
CA ARG A 45 -22.35 12.43 -2.03
C ARG A 45 -23.70 12.33 -1.32
N ALA A 46 -24.64 11.55 -1.83
CA ALA A 46 -25.93 11.32 -1.19
C ALA A 46 -25.74 10.64 0.17
N TYR A 47 -25.03 9.52 0.20
CA TYR A 47 -24.70 8.80 1.43
C TYR A 47 -24.01 9.69 2.47
N TRP A 48 -23.01 10.46 2.05
CA TRP A 48 -22.22 11.31 2.94
C TRP A 48 -23.05 12.44 3.53
N THR A 49 -23.85 13.11 2.70
CA THR A 49 -24.71 14.20 3.14
C THR A 49 -25.80 13.71 4.08
N GLU A 50 -26.40 12.54 3.80
CA GLU A 50 -27.41 11.93 4.65
C GLU A 50 -26.85 11.51 6.02
N THR A 51 -25.69 10.87 6.04
CA THR A 51 -25.12 10.33 7.29
C THR A 51 -24.35 11.36 8.11
N ARG A 52 -23.75 12.38 7.49
CA ARG A 52 -22.92 13.39 8.17
C ARG A 52 -23.61 14.76 8.27
N GLY A 53 -24.69 14.99 7.52
CA GLY A 53 -25.39 16.28 7.47
C GLY A 53 -24.65 17.37 6.69
N HIS A 54 -23.56 17.03 6.00
CA HIS A 54 -22.76 17.96 5.19
C HIS A 54 -22.01 17.23 4.08
N ARG A 55 -21.52 17.99 3.10
CA ARG A 55 -20.67 17.48 2.00
C ARG A 55 -19.25 17.16 2.48
N LEU A 56 -18.55 16.29 1.77
CA LEU A 56 -17.19 15.87 2.13
C LEU A 56 -16.26 17.07 2.30
N ARG A 57 -15.58 17.16 3.45
CA ARG A 57 -14.65 18.23 3.76
C ARG A 57 -13.41 17.73 4.48
N MET A 58 -12.37 18.57 4.51
CA MET A 58 -11.16 18.27 5.26
C MET A 58 -11.47 18.07 6.75
N GLY A 59 -10.85 17.05 7.35
CA GLY A 59 -11.07 16.65 8.75
C GLY A 59 -12.04 15.49 8.92
N ASP A 60 -12.80 15.15 7.89
CA ASP A 60 -13.68 13.99 7.88
C ASP A 60 -12.91 12.67 7.97
N THR A 61 -13.53 11.65 8.59
CA THR A 61 -13.01 10.28 8.67
C THR A 61 -14.04 9.23 8.27
N ILE A 62 -13.58 8.09 7.79
CA ILE A 62 -14.41 6.93 7.40
C ILE A 62 -13.80 5.63 7.95
N ALA A 63 -14.64 4.75 8.50
CA ALA A 63 -14.18 3.44 8.95
C ALA A 63 -13.96 2.50 7.76
N ARG A 64 -12.99 1.58 7.85
CA ARG A 64 -12.69 0.64 6.74
C ARG A 64 -13.89 -0.24 6.36
N ALA A 65 -14.67 -0.70 7.35
CA ALA A 65 -15.90 -1.46 7.10
C ALA A 65 -17.00 -0.64 6.42
N GLU A 66 -17.09 0.66 6.75
CA GLU A 66 -18.00 1.61 6.08
C GLU A 66 -17.57 1.85 4.64
N ASN A 67 -16.26 2.09 4.43
CA ASN A 67 -15.65 2.20 3.12
C ASN A 67 -15.94 0.98 2.23
N ALA A 68 -15.74 -0.23 2.75
CA ALA A 68 -15.97 -1.46 1.98
C ALA A 68 -17.44 -1.62 1.55
N ARG A 69 -18.39 -1.20 2.39
CA ARG A 69 -19.82 -1.19 2.03
C ARG A 69 -20.11 -0.15 0.94
N LEU A 70 -19.59 1.06 1.12
CA LEU A 70 -19.79 2.16 0.19
C LEU A 70 -19.13 1.91 -1.16
N LEU A 71 -17.95 1.27 -1.17
CA LEU A 71 -17.24 0.89 -2.38
C LEU A 71 -18.09 -0.01 -3.25
N ARG A 72 -18.75 -1.01 -2.68
CA ARG A 72 -19.68 -1.88 -3.43
C ARG A 72 -20.84 -1.09 -4.01
N GLN A 73 -21.48 -0.23 -3.22
CA GLN A 73 -22.61 0.58 -3.69
C GLN A 73 -22.22 1.52 -4.83
N VAL A 74 -21.11 2.24 -4.69
CA VAL A 74 -20.58 3.16 -5.72
C VAL A 74 -20.14 2.38 -6.95
N ALA A 75 -19.38 1.30 -6.78
CA ALA A 75 -18.92 0.47 -7.87
C ALA A 75 -20.10 -0.10 -8.67
N ASP A 76 -21.07 -0.71 -8.00
CA ASP A 76 -22.25 -1.31 -8.65
C ASP A 76 -23.11 -0.24 -9.35
N GLY A 77 -23.41 0.85 -8.65
CA GLY A 77 -24.35 1.85 -9.12
C GLY A 77 -23.80 2.79 -10.19
N GLU A 78 -22.51 3.13 -10.16
CA GLU A 78 -21.93 4.08 -11.12
C GLU A 78 -21.18 3.40 -12.29
N TYR A 79 -20.49 2.29 -12.03
CA TYR A 79 -19.63 1.62 -12.99
C TYR A 79 -20.20 0.28 -13.45
N GLY A 80 -20.63 -0.54 -12.48
CA GLY A 80 -21.24 -1.84 -12.68
C GLY A 80 -22.51 -1.78 -13.51
N ALA A 81 -23.32 -0.73 -13.35
CA ALA A 81 -24.49 -0.46 -14.19
C ALA A 81 -24.09 -0.32 -15.69
N ALA A 82 -23.01 0.41 -15.98
CA ALA A 82 -22.50 0.58 -17.34
C ALA A 82 -21.89 -0.73 -17.89
N VAL A 83 -21.22 -1.50 -17.04
CA VAL A 83 -20.69 -2.84 -17.36
C VAL A 83 -21.82 -3.80 -17.71
N THR A 84 -22.86 -3.90 -16.88
CA THR A 84 -24.03 -4.75 -17.13
C THR A 84 -24.72 -4.37 -18.43
N ALA A 85 -24.94 -3.08 -18.68
CA ALA A 85 -25.61 -2.61 -19.89
C ALA A 85 -24.78 -2.88 -21.17
N SER A 86 -23.48 -2.61 -21.12
CA SER A 86 -22.62 -2.54 -22.33
C SER A 86 -21.84 -3.81 -22.62
N ILE A 87 -21.42 -4.54 -21.58
CA ILE A 87 -20.59 -5.74 -21.69
C ILE A 87 -21.44 -7.00 -21.55
N ARG A 88 -22.47 -6.95 -20.69
CA ARG A 88 -23.33 -8.10 -20.34
C ARG A 88 -22.48 -9.30 -19.90
N PRO A 89 -21.79 -9.20 -18.75
CA PRO A 89 -20.91 -10.26 -18.26
C PRO A 89 -21.61 -11.61 -18.21
N LYS A 90 -20.87 -12.69 -18.51
CA LYS A 90 -21.39 -14.07 -18.44
C LYS A 90 -21.07 -14.76 -17.11
N GLU A 91 -20.07 -14.26 -16.38
CA GLU A 91 -19.54 -14.86 -15.16
C GLU A 91 -19.23 -13.77 -14.13
N GLN A 92 -19.16 -14.13 -12.86
CA GLN A 92 -18.92 -13.17 -11.77
C GLN A 92 -17.59 -12.43 -11.93
N HIS A 93 -16.51 -13.14 -12.26
CA HIS A 93 -15.20 -12.51 -12.45
C HIS A 93 -15.13 -11.59 -13.68
N HIS A 94 -15.97 -11.83 -14.70
CA HIS A 94 -16.11 -10.90 -15.81
C HIS A 94 -16.70 -9.57 -15.32
N TYR A 95 -17.71 -9.62 -14.45
CA TYR A 95 -18.31 -8.43 -13.86
C TYR A 95 -17.31 -7.71 -12.93
N ASP A 96 -16.68 -8.43 -12.01
CA ASP A 96 -15.75 -7.86 -11.04
C ASP A 96 -14.54 -7.21 -11.74
N GLY A 97 -13.94 -7.91 -12.69
CA GLY A 97 -12.80 -7.42 -13.47
C GLY A 97 -13.16 -6.24 -14.35
N ALA A 98 -14.26 -6.31 -15.10
CA ALA A 98 -14.71 -5.19 -15.93
C ALA A 98 -15.07 -3.95 -15.10
N THR A 99 -15.65 -4.14 -13.92
CA THR A 99 -15.94 -3.04 -12.99
C THR A 99 -14.65 -2.41 -12.46
N SER A 100 -13.61 -3.20 -12.14
CA SER A 100 -12.29 -2.67 -11.75
C SER A 100 -11.63 -1.84 -12.87
N VAL A 101 -11.71 -2.30 -14.12
CA VAL A 101 -11.19 -1.57 -15.28
C VAL A 101 -11.95 -0.25 -15.45
N ALA A 102 -13.29 -0.30 -15.40
CA ALA A 102 -14.15 0.87 -15.57
C ALA A 102 -14.01 1.89 -14.43
N PHE A 103 -13.78 1.44 -13.20
CA PHE A 103 -13.51 2.32 -12.06
C PHE A 103 -12.27 3.18 -12.30
N ASN A 104 -11.21 2.60 -12.87
CA ASN A 104 -9.96 3.29 -13.12
C ASN A 104 -9.92 4.11 -14.41
N LEU A 105 -10.50 3.60 -15.49
CA LEU A 105 -10.50 4.26 -16.80
C LEU A 105 -11.72 5.17 -17.01
N GLY A 106 -12.64 5.18 -16.05
CA GLY A 106 -13.93 5.86 -16.13
C GLY A 106 -15.00 5.04 -16.84
N LYS A 107 -16.27 5.34 -16.52
CA LYS A 107 -17.46 4.63 -17.03
C LYS A 107 -17.54 4.55 -18.55
N GLY A 108 -16.99 5.53 -19.29
CA GLY A 108 -16.99 5.53 -20.76
C GLY A 108 -16.12 4.44 -21.38
N SER A 109 -15.18 3.88 -20.62
CA SER A 109 -14.25 2.84 -21.09
C SER A 109 -14.93 1.53 -21.47
N VAL A 110 -16.17 1.29 -21.02
CA VAL A 110 -16.97 0.10 -21.40
C VAL A 110 -17.37 0.08 -22.89
N SER A 111 -17.11 1.17 -23.63
CA SER A 111 -17.27 1.24 -25.08
C SER A 111 -16.01 0.87 -25.86
N TRP A 112 -14.86 0.72 -25.18
CA TRP A 112 -13.56 0.54 -25.81
C TRP A 112 -13.31 -0.91 -26.27
N ARG A 113 -12.18 -1.12 -26.95
CA ARG A 113 -11.83 -2.41 -27.58
C ARG A 113 -11.81 -3.58 -26.60
N TRP A 114 -11.27 -3.40 -25.39
CA TRP A 114 -11.25 -4.47 -24.36
C TRP A 114 -12.67 -4.92 -23.99
N ALA A 115 -13.56 -3.96 -23.73
CA ALA A 115 -14.95 -4.21 -23.34
C ALA A 115 -15.76 -4.82 -24.50
N LYS A 116 -15.49 -4.39 -25.74
CA LYS A 116 -16.07 -4.99 -26.94
C LYS A 116 -15.68 -6.46 -27.07
N ALA A 117 -14.41 -6.81 -26.87
CA ALA A 117 -13.96 -8.21 -26.91
C ALA A 117 -14.66 -9.06 -25.84
N LEU A 118 -14.78 -8.55 -24.61
CA LEU A 118 -15.49 -9.26 -23.54
C LEU A 118 -16.99 -9.44 -23.86
N ARG A 119 -17.65 -8.42 -24.42
CA ARG A 119 -19.05 -8.50 -24.89
C ARG A 119 -19.24 -9.58 -25.96
N GLU A 120 -18.28 -9.69 -26.87
CA GLU A 120 -18.29 -10.71 -27.95
C GLU A 120 -18.05 -12.13 -27.41
N GLY A 121 -17.80 -12.28 -26.10
CA GLY A 121 -17.55 -13.56 -25.47
C GLY A 121 -16.11 -14.05 -25.60
N ASP A 122 -15.17 -13.13 -25.82
CA ASP A 122 -13.75 -13.41 -25.99
C ASP A 122 -12.92 -12.79 -24.83
N PRO A 123 -12.92 -13.45 -23.65
CA PRO A 123 -12.18 -12.97 -22.49
C PRO A 123 -10.65 -12.99 -22.71
N ALA A 124 -10.13 -13.94 -23.51
CA ALA A 124 -8.70 -14.01 -23.85
C ALA A 124 -8.25 -12.79 -24.66
N ARG A 125 -9.01 -12.38 -25.67
CA ARG A 125 -8.73 -11.15 -26.41
C ARG A 125 -8.91 -9.90 -25.57
N CYS A 126 -9.91 -9.86 -24.68
CA CYS A 126 -10.06 -8.79 -23.71
C CYS A 126 -8.78 -8.64 -22.85
N ALA A 127 -8.32 -9.75 -22.28
CA ALA A 127 -7.12 -9.82 -21.46
C ALA A 127 -5.85 -9.39 -22.23
N ALA A 128 -5.66 -9.86 -23.46
CA ALA A 128 -4.56 -9.43 -24.32
C ALA A 128 -4.55 -7.91 -24.58
N LEU A 129 -5.72 -7.31 -24.82
CA LEU A 129 -5.86 -5.86 -25.02
C LEU A 129 -5.53 -5.07 -23.75
N LEU A 130 -5.94 -5.58 -22.57
CA LEU A 130 -5.61 -4.96 -21.29
C LEU A 130 -4.10 -5.04 -21.00
N ARG A 131 -3.47 -6.20 -21.17
CA ARG A 131 -2.00 -6.36 -20.98
C ARG A 131 -1.19 -5.43 -21.88
N ALA A 132 -1.64 -5.23 -23.12
CA ALA A 132 -0.95 -4.39 -24.10
C ALA A 132 -1.18 -2.88 -23.89
N GLY A 133 -2.36 -2.47 -23.44
CA GLY A 133 -2.82 -1.07 -23.47
C GLY A 133 -3.21 -0.49 -22.12
N TYR A 134 -3.86 0.68 -22.17
CA TYR A 134 -4.54 1.32 -21.03
C TYR A 134 -3.67 1.47 -19.76
N ASN A 135 -2.37 1.66 -20.00
CA ASN A 135 -1.31 1.67 -18.99
C ASN A 135 -0.50 2.98 -19.01
N THR A 136 -1.07 4.04 -19.59
CA THR A 136 -0.46 5.35 -19.71
C THR A 136 -1.21 6.40 -18.90
N ALA A 137 -0.48 7.39 -18.37
CA ALA A 137 -1.04 8.63 -17.83
C ALA A 137 -0.14 9.80 -18.25
N GLY A 138 -0.74 10.93 -18.66
CA GLY A 138 0.02 12.05 -19.20
C GLY A 138 0.90 11.68 -20.41
N GLY A 139 0.44 10.72 -21.23
CA GLY A 139 1.18 10.22 -22.40
C GLY A 139 2.35 9.28 -22.08
N ARG A 140 2.66 9.02 -20.79
CA ARG A 140 3.77 8.14 -20.38
C ARG A 140 3.24 6.82 -19.85
N ARG A 141 3.92 5.72 -20.19
CA ARG A 141 3.61 4.38 -19.66
C ARG A 141 4.07 4.28 -18.20
N LEU A 142 3.18 3.84 -17.32
CA LEU A 142 3.46 3.75 -15.88
C LEU A 142 3.50 2.29 -15.43
N ALA A 143 4.59 1.89 -14.77
CA ALA A 143 4.77 0.51 -14.29
C ALA A 143 3.62 0.03 -13.40
N GLY A 144 3.10 0.91 -12.53
CA GLY A 144 1.93 0.60 -11.69
C GLY A 144 0.67 0.30 -12.50
N LEU A 145 0.41 1.04 -13.59
CA LEU A 145 -0.73 0.77 -14.45
C LEU A 145 -0.54 -0.51 -15.29
N VAL A 146 0.69 -0.83 -15.69
CA VAL A 146 1.00 -2.11 -16.36
C VAL A 146 0.70 -3.29 -15.44
N ALA A 147 1.18 -3.25 -14.20
CA ALA A 147 0.91 -4.29 -13.21
C ALA A 147 -0.60 -4.43 -12.95
N ARG A 148 -1.32 -3.30 -12.78
CA ARG A 148 -2.77 -3.29 -12.61
C ARG A 148 -3.50 -3.96 -13.77
N ARG A 149 -3.20 -3.56 -15.01
CA ARG A 149 -3.85 -4.11 -16.21
C ARG A 149 -3.59 -5.59 -16.39
N ARG A 150 -2.42 -6.09 -15.99
CA ARG A 150 -2.12 -7.53 -15.97
C ARG A 150 -3.02 -8.28 -14.99
N LEU A 151 -3.16 -7.81 -13.76
CA LEU A 151 -4.01 -8.46 -12.75
C LEU A 151 -5.49 -8.47 -13.16
N GLU A 152 -5.99 -7.37 -13.73
CA GLU A 152 -7.37 -7.34 -14.24
C GLU A 152 -7.57 -8.24 -15.45
N ALA A 153 -6.54 -8.41 -16.28
CA ALA A 153 -6.56 -9.37 -17.38
C ALA A 153 -6.65 -10.81 -16.85
N GLU A 154 -5.85 -11.19 -15.86
CA GLU A 154 -5.93 -12.53 -15.23
C GLU A 154 -7.29 -12.77 -14.57
N LEU A 155 -7.84 -11.76 -13.89
CA LEU A 155 -9.16 -11.83 -13.28
C LEU A 155 -10.25 -12.06 -14.33
N ILE A 156 -10.23 -11.33 -15.44
CA ILE A 156 -11.24 -11.47 -16.50
C ILE A 156 -11.07 -12.79 -17.25
N GLU A 157 -9.84 -13.22 -17.53
CA GLU A 157 -9.57 -14.41 -18.33
C GLU A 157 -9.77 -15.72 -17.56
N HIS A 158 -9.36 -15.73 -16.29
CA HIS A 158 -9.22 -16.96 -15.51
C HIS A 158 -9.93 -16.93 -14.16
N GLY A 159 -10.51 -15.80 -13.76
CA GLY A 159 -11.09 -15.65 -12.42
C GLY A 159 -10.04 -15.61 -11.31
N ASP A 160 -8.80 -15.23 -11.63
CA ASP A 160 -7.73 -15.10 -10.64
C ASP A 160 -7.78 -13.71 -9.97
N TYR A 161 -8.12 -13.68 -8.69
CA TYR A 161 -8.19 -12.45 -7.89
C TYR A 161 -6.83 -12.08 -7.27
N ALA A 162 -5.77 -12.84 -7.56
CA ALA A 162 -4.45 -12.74 -6.93
C ALA A 162 -4.54 -12.72 -5.40
N ASP A 163 -5.46 -13.52 -4.85
CA ASP A 163 -5.71 -13.65 -3.42
C ASP A 163 -4.79 -14.69 -2.76
N GLY A 164 -4.14 -15.57 -3.52
CA GLY A 164 -3.07 -16.46 -3.02
C GLY A 164 -1.80 -15.71 -2.60
N GLU A 165 -1.39 -14.69 -3.36
CA GLU A 165 -0.31 -13.77 -2.97
C GLU A 165 -0.76 -12.76 -1.90
N ALA A 166 -2.02 -12.33 -1.93
CA ALA A 166 -2.57 -11.41 -0.92
C ALA A 166 -2.84 -12.08 0.44
N ALA A 167 -3.15 -13.37 0.55
CA ALA A 167 -3.27 -14.03 1.85
C ALA A 167 -1.91 -14.10 2.59
N ALA A 168 -0.81 -14.21 1.83
CA ALA A 168 0.55 -14.18 2.35
C ALA A 168 1.08 -12.75 2.58
N ALA A 169 0.62 -11.75 1.80
CA ALA A 169 1.07 -10.36 1.92
C ALA A 169 0.14 -9.43 2.73
N SER A 170 -1.14 -9.78 2.89
CA SER A 170 -2.18 -8.95 3.51
C SER A 170 -2.66 -9.43 4.88
N SER A 171 -2.08 -10.50 5.44
CA SER A 171 -2.42 -10.89 6.81
C SER A 171 -1.54 -10.20 7.87
N ASP A 172 -0.31 -9.75 7.55
CA ASP A 172 0.62 -9.34 8.62
C ASP A 172 1.42 -8.02 8.41
N ALA A 173 1.48 -7.42 7.21
CA ALA A 173 2.38 -6.28 6.95
C ALA A 173 1.69 -4.91 6.72
N ASP A 174 0.61 -4.85 5.93
CA ASP A 174 -0.02 -3.57 5.56
C ASP A 174 -1.09 -3.13 6.58
N ASP A 175 -1.82 -4.09 7.18
CA ASP A 175 -2.87 -3.82 8.19
C ASP A 175 -2.33 -3.48 9.60
N ARG A 176 -1.01 -3.59 9.81
CA ARG A 176 -0.35 -3.21 11.08
C ARG A 176 0.33 -1.83 11.04
N THR A 177 0.47 -1.22 9.86
CA THR A 177 1.16 0.09 9.74
C THR A 177 0.19 1.22 10.02
N THR A 178 0.08 1.56 11.30
CA THR A 178 -0.76 2.62 11.85
C THR A 178 -0.18 4.02 11.53
N LEU A 179 -0.98 5.08 11.73
CA LEU A 179 -0.45 6.46 11.66
C LEU A 179 0.71 6.67 12.65
N ALA A 180 0.69 5.99 13.80
CA ALA A 180 1.77 5.98 14.77
C ALA A 180 3.08 5.41 14.19
N ASP A 181 3.01 4.45 13.27
CA ASP A 181 4.20 3.91 12.59
C ASP A 181 4.80 4.93 11.63
N TYR A 182 3.97 5.66 10.90
CA TYR A 182 4.48 6.75 10.05
C TYR A 182 5.01 7.93 10.86
N GLN A 183 4.41 8.25 12.02
CA GLN A 183 4.97 9.23 12.96
C GLN A 183 6.33 8.76 13.53
N ARG A 184 6.54 7.45 13.72
CA ARG A 184 7.87 6.92 14.05
C ARG A 184 8.83 7.07 12.89
N LEU A 185 8.45 6.64 11.68
CA LEU A 185 9.29 6.71 10.49
C LEU A 185 9.70 8.14 10.11
N LEU A 186 8.83 9.13 10.33
CA LEU A 186 9.15 10.54 10.15
C LEU A 186 10.20 10.99 11.18
N ARG A 187 9.97 10.67 12.47
CA ARG A 187 10.88 11.01 13.56
C ARG A 187 12.26 10.40 13.36
N ASP A 188 12.30 9.12 12.98
CA ASP A 188 13.53 8.38 12.71
C ASP A 188 14.32 8.97 11.53
N ARG A 189 13.63 9.67 10.62
CA ARG A 189 14.22 10.41 9.50
C ARG A 189 14.50 11.87 9.80
N GLY A 190 14.39 12.29 11.06
CA GLY A 190 14.69 13.66 11.47
C GLY A 190 13.56 14.65 11.23
N PHE A 191 12.36 14.20 10.86
CA PHE A 191 11.17 15.04 10.74
C PHE A 191 10.31 14.87 11.98
N ASP A 192 10.07 15.92 12.74
CA ASP A 192 9.36 15.84 14.02
C ASP A 192 7.82 15.94 13.85
N PRO A 193 7.05 14.83 13.93
CA PRO A 193 5.60 14.89 13.83
C PRO A 193 4.92 15.27 15.15
N GLY A 194 5.68 15.51 16.23
CA GLY A 194 5.15 15.57 17.60
C GLY A 194 5.03 14.17 18.24
N PRO A 195 4.07 13.99 19.16
CA PRO A 195 3.84 12.71 19.84
C PRO A 195 3.59 11.57 18.84
N VAL A 196 4.04 10.35 19.16
CA VAL A 196 3.62 9.12 18.47
C VAL A 196 2.32 8.66 19.10
N ASP A 197 1.24 9.37 18.83
CA ASP A 197 -0.08 9.11 19.40
C ASP A 197 -1.05 8.47 18.39
N GLY A 198 -0.61 8.33 17.13
CA GLY A 198 -1.47 7.87 16.04
C GLY A 198 -2.52 8.90 15.63
N ALA A 199 -2.40 10.16 16.07
CA ALA A 199 -3.30 11.24 15.72
C ALA A 199 -2.72 12.16 14.64
N TRP A 200 -3.59 12.63 13.75
CA TRP A 200 -3.19 13.58 12.72
C TRP A 200 -3.26 15.02 13.25
N GLY A 201 -2.10 15.61 13.55
CA GLY A 201 -1.99 16.98 14.05
C GLY A 201 -1.24 17.92 13.10
N PRO A 202 -1.24 19.24 13.39
CA PRO A 202 -0.47 20.23 12.63
C PRO A 202 1.03 19.90 12.54
N ARG A 203 1.59 19.30 13.60
CA ARG A 203 3.00 18.85 13.64
C ARG A 203 3.24 17.65 12.72
N THR A 204 2.38 16.63 12.76
CA THR A 204 2.43 15.50 11.83
C THR A 204 2.40 15.98 10.38
N LYS A 205 1.49 16.91 10.05
CA LYS A 205 1.42 17.51 8.72
C LYS A 205 2.69 18.27 8.34
N ALA A 206 3.24 19.08 9.25
CA ALA A 206 4.48 19.82 9.02
C ALA A 206 5.69 18.90 8.80
N ALA A 207 5.76 17.78 9.54
CA ALA A 207 6.78 16.76 9.37
C ALA A 207 6.68 16.06 8.02
N VAL A 208 5.46 15.68 7.60
CA VAL A 208 5.22 15.10 6.27
C VAL A 208 5.59 16.08 5.18
N LEU A 209 5.20 17.35 5.31
CA LEU A 209 5.54 18.38 4.33
C LEU A 209 7.05 18.59 4.22
N SER A 210 7.75 18.57 5.35
CA SER A 210 9.21 18.67 5.39
C SER A 210 9.87 17.46 4.73
N PHE A 211 9.37 16.25 5.01
CA PHE A 211 9.81 15.03 4.35
C PHE A 211 9.62 15.11 2.83
N GLN A 212 8.44 15.50 2.36
CA GLN A 212 8.14 15.63 0.93
C GLN A 212 9.06 16.63 0.23
N ARG A 213 9.35 17.77 0.86
CA ARG A 213 10.27 18.79 0.31
C ARG A 213 11.69 18.27 0.10
N THR A 214 12.09 17.22 0.81
CA THR A 214 13.43 16.61 0.69
C THR A 214 13.48 15.46 -0.32
N HIS A 215 12.37 15.11 -0.97
CA HIS A 215 12.27 13.98 -1.88
C HIS A 215 11.74 14.38 -3.26
N ASP A 216 12.59 14.22 -4.27
CA ASP A 216 12.20 14.44 -5.66
C ASP A 216 11.08 13.46 -6.08
N GLY A 217 10.02 14.00 -6.68
CA GLY A 217 8.87 13.23 -7.16
C GLY A 217 7.72 13.05 -6.15
N LEU A 218 7.82 13.63 -4.95
CA LEU A 218 6.68 13.76 -4.04
C LEU A 218 6.03 15.15 -4.17
N ALA A 219 4.69 15.19 -4.03
CA ALA A 219 3.96 16.45 -3.94
C ALA A 219 4.20 17.09 -2.56
N ASN A 220 4.47 18.39 -2.51
CA ASN A 220 4.71 19.15 -1.27
C ASN A 220 3.39 19.63 -0.66
N ASP A 221 2.48 18.71 -0.34
CA ASP A 221 1.12 18.98 0.11
C ASP A 221 0.88 18.71 1.61
N GLY A 222 1.86 18.12 2.29
CA GLY A 222 1.80 17.69 3.68
C GLY A 222 0.94 16.45 3.89
N VAL A 223 0.68 15.66 2.83
CA VAL A 223 -0.22 14.51 2.85
C VAL A 223 0.55 13.20 2.86
N LEU A 224 0.18 12.33 3.80
CA LEU A 224 0.71 10.97 3.88
C LEU A 224 -0.02 10.03 2.89
N GLY A 225 0.01 10.38 1.61
CA GLY A 225 -0.60 9.60 0.53
C GLY A 225 0.23 8.36 0.14
N PRO A 226 -0.27 7.51 -0.77
CA PRO A 226 0.41 6.26 -1.16
C PRO A 226 1.86 6.46 -1.61
N ALA A 227 2.15 7.53 -2.37
CA ALA A 227 3.50 7.85 -2.80
C ALA A 227 4.43 8.23 -1.63
N THR A 228 3.94 9.05 -0.70
CA THR A 228 4.68 9.46 0.51
C THR A 228 4.91 8.26 1.43
N LYS A 229 3.89 7.42 1.65
CA LYS A 229 3.98 6.17 2.43
C LYS A 229 5.02 5.23 1.83
N ALA A 230 4.92 4.95 0.52
CA ALA A 230 5.90 4.13 -0.18
C ALA A 230 7.32 4.71 -0.07
N ALA A 231 7.49 6.02 -0.09
CA ALA A 231 8.80 6.65 0.11
C ALA A 231 9.34 6.44 1.54
N LEU A 232 8.49 6.58 2.57
CA LEU A 232 8.85 6.31 3.97
C LEU A 232 9.17 4.82 4.20
N ASP A 233 8.45 3.92 3.54
CA ASP A 233 8.65 2.47 3.63
C ASP A 233 9.88 1.98 2.86
N ARG A 234 10.23 2.59 1.72
CA ARG A 234 11.41 2.17 0.92
C ARG A 234 12.69 2.13 1.75
N GLY A 235 12.91 3.11 2.63
CA GLY A 235 14.09 3.06 3.49
C GLY A 235 13.96 2.14 4.70
N ARG A 236 12.75 1.65 5.03
CA ARG A 236 12.58 0.53 5.99
C ARG A 236 13.03 -0.78 5.35
N VAL A 237 12.59 -1.04 4.12
CA VAL A 237 12.98 -2.23 3.35
C VAL A 237 14.48 -2.23 3.05
N ALA A 238 15.05 -1.10 2.59
CA ALA A 238 16.49 -1.00 2.34
C ALA A 238 17.33 -1.22 3.62
N ALA A 239 16.86 -0.76 4.78
CA ALA A 239 17.53 -1.00 6.06
C ALA A 239 17.43 -2.47 6.50
N GLN A 240 16.31 -3.14 6.23
CA GLN A 240 16.12 -4.57 6.49
C GLN A 240 16.97 -5.43 5.56
N ASP A 241 17.05 -5.08 4.27
CA ASP A 241 17.88 -5.77 3.27
C ASP A 241 19.38 -5.60 3.57
N ALA A 242 19.79 -4.41 4.00
CA ALA A 242 21.17 -4.16 4.44
C ALA A 242 21.52 -4.96 5.69
N ALA A 243 20.60 -5.05 6.66
CA ALA A 243 20.78 -5.86 7.86
C ALA A 243 20.83 -7.36 7.55
N ALA A 244 19.96 -7.85 6.65
CA ALA A 244 19.95 -9.24 6.21
C ALA A 244 21.23 -9.59 5.43
N SER A 245 21.70 -8.70 4.57
CA SER A 245 22.95 -8.87 3.82
C SER A 245 24.17 -8.89 4.74
N ALA A 246 24.21 -8.03 5.76
CA ALA A 246 25.26 -8.01 6.76
C ALA A 246 25.29 -9.31 7.59
N LEU A 247 24.12 -9.83 7.98
CA LEU A 247 24.00 -11.10 8.68
C LEU A 247 24.45 -12.28 7.82
N ALA A 248 24.05 -12.31 6.55
CA ALA A 248 24.44 -13.34 5.59
C ALA A 248 25.96 -13.33 5.33
N ALA A 249 26.56 -12.15 5.18
CA ALA A 249 28.01 -12.00 5.05
C ALA A 249 28.76 -12.46 6.31
N GLY A 250 28.23 -12.17 7.50
CA GLY A 250 28.78 -12.65 8.77
C GLY A 250 28.77 -14.18 8.88
N LEU A 251 27.65 -14.82 8.51
CA LEU A 251 27.53 -16.27 8.51
C LEU A 251 28.44 -16.95 7.47
N ALA A 252 28.54 -16.40 6.26
CA ALA A 252 29.43 -16.93 5.22
C ALA A 252 30.91 -16.84 5.64
N THR A 253 31.31 -15.75 6.29
CA THR A 253 32.66 -15.57 6.83
C THR A 253 32.95 -16.58 7.95
N ALA A 254 31.99 -16.82 8.84
CA ALA A 254 32.12 -17.83 9.90
C ALA A 254 32.22 -19.26 9.33
N ALA A 255 31.45 -19.59 8.29
CA ALA A 255 31.50 -20.90 7.63
C ALA A 255 32.82 -21.11 6.84
N GLY A 256 33.32 -20.07 6.15
CA GLY A 256 34.61 -20.13 5.46
C GLY A 256 35.81 -20.23 6.42
N GLY A 257 35.74 -19.56 7.57
CA GLY A 257 36.71 -19.72 8.65
C GLY A 257 36.69 -21.13 9.26
N ALA A 258 35.51 -21.73 9.42
CA ALA A 258 35.38 -23.10 9.90
C ALA A 258 35.86 -24.15 8.88
N ALA A 259 35.77 -23.89 7.57
CA ALA A 259 36.24 -24.79 6.52
C ALA A 259 37.77 -24.74 6.32
N SER A 260 38.41 -23.64 6.68
CA SER A 260 39.87 -23.47 6.61
C SER A 260 40.59 -23.90 7.90
N ALA A 261 39.87 -23.98 9.02
CA ALA A 261 40.31 -24.69 10.21
C ALA A 261 40.05 -26.19 10.00
N GLY A 262 41.07 -26.93 9.60
CA GLY A 262 41.01 -28.38 9.42
C GLY A 262 40.29 -29.09 10.57
N SER A 263 39.53 -30.13 10.21
CA SER A 263 38.70 -30.93 11.11
C SER A 263 39.51 -31.58 12.22
N GLU A 264 39.67 -30.90 13.34
CA GLU A 264 39.92 -31.55 14.62
C GLU A 264 38.99 -30.96 15.69
N ALA A 265 38.49 -31.88 16.51
CA ALA A 265 37.26 -31.77 17.27
C ALA A 265 37.25 -30.65 18.30
N GLY A 266 36.08 -30.03 18.46
CA GLY A 266 35.76 -28.99 19.44
C GLY A 266 35.80 -27.60 18.81
N ALA A 267 34.69 -26.86 18.87
CA ALA A 267 34.66 -25.47 18.45
C ALA A 267 35.80 -24.71 19.14
N SER A 268 36.87 -24.44 18.40
CA SER A 268 38.09 -23.89 18.96
C SER A 268 37.77 -22.50 19.53
N ALA A 269 38.44 -22.11 20.61
CA ALA A 269 38.18 -20.86 21.34
C ALA A 269 38.12 -19.61 20.44
N TRP A 270 38.77 -19.65 19.27
CA TRP A 270 38.74 -18.61 18.25
C TRP A 270 37.39 -18.46 17.53
N VAL A 271 36.62 -19.53 17.32
CA VAL A 271 35.26 -19.45 16.74
C VAL A 271 34.30 -18.79 17.73
N LEU A 272 34.37 -19.16 19.01
CA LEU A 272 33.59 -18.50 20.06
C LEU A 272 33.99 -17.04 20.25
N ALA A 273 35.28 -16.72 20.14
CA ALA A 273 35.76 -15.34 20.17
C ALA A 273 35.27 -14.53 18.96
N ALA A 274 35.28 -15.10 17.75
CA ALA A 274 34.77 -14.43 16.56
C ALA A 274 33.26 -14.15 16.66
N VAL A 275 32.47 -15.12 17.14
CA VAL A 275 31.04 -14.91 17.40
C VAL A 275 30.83 -13.86 18.49
N ALA A 276 31.61 -13.88 19.58
CA ALA A 276 31.53 -12.89 20.63
C ALA A 276 31.84 -11.47 20.14
N VAL A 277 32.81 -11.30 19.23
CA VAL A 277 33.12 -10.00 18.60
C VAL A 277 31.97 -9.51 17.72
N VAL A 278 31.36 -10.39 16.91
CA VAL A 278 30.20 -10.02 16.08
C VAL A 278 29.00 -9.65 16.95
N VAL A 279 28.74 -10.41 18.02
CA VAL A 279 27.66 -10.10 18.97
C VAL A 279 27.95 -8.79 19.71
N ALA A 280 29.19 -8.55 20.14
CA ALA A 280 29.58 -7.30 20.80
C ALA A 280 29.44 -6.09 19.85
N ALA A 281 29.80 -6.24 18.57
CA ALA A 281 29.61 -5.20 17.56
C ALA A 281 28.12 -4.93 17.29
N ALA A 282 27.30 -5.97 17.20
CA ALA A 282 25.85 -5.83 17.03
C ALA A 282 25.19 -5.18 18.26
N LEU A 283 25.60 -5.56 19.47
CA LEU A 283 25.14 -4.95 20.72
C LEU A 283 25.62 -3.51 20.85
N GLY A 284 26.86 -3.20 20.49
CA GLY A 284 27.40 -1.84 20.46
C GLY A 284 26.64 -0.94 19.48
N PHE A 285 26.32 -1.46 18.30
CA PHE A 285 25.48 -0.76 17.32
C PHE A 285 24.06 -0.52 17.85
N LEU A 286 23.45 -1.53 18.50
CA LEU A 286 22.14 -1.38 19.13
C LEU A 286 22.16 -0.37 20.29
N ILE A 287 23.21 -0.34 21.10
CA ILE A 287 23.36 0.61 22.21
C ILE A 287 23.57 2.03 21.68
N TRP A 288 24.41 2.21 20.66
CA TRP A 288 24.61 3.50 20.00
C TRP A 288 23.31 4.02 19.37
N ARG A 289 22.58 3.16 18.65
CA ARG A 289 21.32 3.50 17.99
C ARG A 289 20.21 3.85 18.98
N ASN A 290 20.17 3.20 20.15
CA ASN A 290 19.14 3.43 21.19
C ASN A 290 19.66 4.31 22.34
N GLY A 291 20.77 5.03 22.16
CA GLY A 291 21.49 5.73 23.22
C GLY A 291 20.63 6.73 24.01
N ASP A 292 19.77 7.49 23.31
CA ASP A 292 18.90 8.50 23.94
C ASP A 292 17.77 7.87 24.79
N GLU A 293 17.36 6.65 24.48
CA GLU A 293 16.29 5.94 25.17
C GLU A 293 16.81 5.18 26.39
N ILE A 294 18.01 4.60 26.27
CA ILE A 294 18.74 3.98 27.38
C ILE A 294 19.17 5.04 28.40
N ALA A 295 19.66 6.20 27.94
CA ALA A 295 20.01 7.33 28.82
C ALA A 295 18.79 7.93 29.55
N ARG A 296 17.59 7.87 28.96
CA ARG A 296 16.34 8.25 29.65
C ARG A 296 15.93 7.22 30.71
N LYS A 297 16.00 5.92 30.41
CA LYS A 297 15.67 4.85 31.37
C LYS A 297 16.66 4.80 32.56
N LEU A 298 17.95 5.01 32.32
CA LEU A 298 18.96 5.07 33.37
C LEU A 298 18.87 6.33 34.25
N ARG A 299 18.40 7.46 33.70
CA ARG A 299 18.06 8.65 34.50
C ARG A 299 16.79 8.45 35.32
N GLY A 300 15.80 7.72 34.79
CA GLY A 300 14.60 7.34 35.53
C GLY A 300 14.85 6.38 36.70
N LEU A 301 15.83 5.47 36.57
CA LEU A 301 16.22 4.53 37.63
C LEU A 301 17.11 5.14 38.72
N ARG A 302 17.64 6.34 38.52
CA ARG A 302 18.43 7.09 39.53
C ARG A 302 17.58 8.01 40.41
N HIS A 303 16.29 8.10 40.14
CA HIS A 303 15.32 8.91 40.88
C HIS A 303 14.15 8.07 41.46
N ALA A 304 14.34 6.76 41.53
CA ALA A 304 13.52 5.82 42.31
C ALA A 304 14.39 5.24 43.42
#